data_AF-A0A660Q3P7-F1
#
_entry.id   AF-A0A660Q3P7-F1
#
_cell.length_a   1.000
_cell.length_b   1.000
_cell.length_c   1.000
_cell.angle_alpha   90.00
_cell.angle_beta   90.00
_cell.angle_gamma   90.00
#
_symmetry.space_group_name_H-M   'P 1'
#
loop_
_entity.id
_entity.type
_entity.pdbx_description
1 polymer ?
#
loop_
_entity_poly.entity_id
_entity_poly.type
_entity_poly.pdbx_seq_one_letter_code
_entity_poly.pdbx_strand_id
1 'polypeptide(L)' 'MKGSAVRIGIDLLESFVYDVFRGMGVPANDARICTDVLLSADKR' A
#
# COMPACT_ATOMS: atom_id res chain seq x y z
N MET A 1 6.88 -23.43 -9.49
CA MET A 1 7.48 -22.48 -8.53
C MET A 1 6.61 -22.47 -7.29
N LYS A 2 7.10 -22.94 -6.13
CA LYS A 2 6.34 -22.85 -4.87
C LYS A 2 6.42 -21.40 -4.40
N GLY A 3 5.29 -20.70 -4.34
CA GLY A 3 5.24 -19.32 -3.86
C GLY A 3 5.60 -19.26 -2.38
N SER A 4 6.66 -18.52 -2.02
CA SER A 4 6.92 -18.13 -0.64
C SER A 4 6.03 -16.93 -0.34
N ALA A 5 4.83 -17.19 0.20
CA ALA A 5 3.93 -16.13 0.63
C ALA A 5 4.36 -15.65 2.03
N VAL A 6 4.53 -14.33 2.18
CA VAL A 6 4.81 -13.68 3.47
C VAL A 6 3.56 -12.94 3.91
N ARG A 7 3.15 -13.12 5.17
CA ARG A 7 2.05 -12.35 5.76
C ARG A 7 2.61 -11.09 6.41
N ILE A 8 2.05 -9.95 6.05
CA ILE A 8 2.43 -8.64 6.56
C ILE A 8 1.20 -8.02 7.22
N GLY A 9 1.40 -7.30 8.32
CA GLY A 9 0.33 -6.53 8.96
C GLY A 9 -0.19 -5.46 8.03
N ILE A 10 -1.52 -5.29 7.98
CA ILE A 10 -2.14 -4.34 7.06
C ILE A 10 -1.71 -2.89 7.33
N ASP A 11 -1.54 -2.53 8.60
CA ASP A 11 -1.14 -1.16 8.99
C ASP A 11 0.29 -0.85 8.51
N LEU A 12 1.16 -1.85 8.49
CA LEU A 12 2.51 -1.73 7.94
C LEU A 12 2.48 -1.58 6.42
N LEU A 13 1.63 -2.36 5.73
CA LEU A 13 1.48 -2.22 4.28
C LEU A 13 0.86 -0.87 3.90
N GLU A 14 -0.10 -0.38 4.69
CA GLU A 14 -0.76 0.92 4.48
C GLU A 14 0.20 2.09 4.61
N SER A 15 0.94 2.17 5.72
CA SER A 15 1.95 3.21 5.92
C SER A 15 3.03 3.16 4.85
N PHE A 16 3.52 1.97 4.51
CA PHE A 16 4.52 1.79 3.46
C PHE A 16 4.05 2.29 2.09
N VAL A 17 2.85 1.88 1.64
CA VAL A 17 2.33 2.28 0.32
C VAL A 17 2.10 3.80 0.26
N TYR A 18 1.55 4.39 1.33
CA TYR A 18 1.36 5.83 1.41
C TYR A 18 2.70 6.60 1.33
N ASP A 19 3.70 6.16 2.10
CA ASP A 19 5.02 6.79 2.14
C ASP A 19 5.77 6.65 0.81
N VAL A 20 5.61 5.52 0.10
CA VAL A 20 6.18 5.33 -1.24
C VAL A 20 5.60 6.35 -2.22
N PHE A 21 4.29 6.53 -2.29
CA PHE A 21 3.69 7.55 -3.15
C PHE A 21 4.15 8.95 -2.78
N ARG A 22 4.22 9.25 -1.47
CA ARG A 22 4.71 10.53 -0.96
C ARG A 22 6.17 10.79 -1.36
N GLY A 23 7.03 9.79 -1.24
CA GLY A 23 8.45 9.83 -1.63
C GLY A 23 8.67 9.99 -3.13
N MET A 24 7.71 9.54 -3.96
CA MET A 24 7.70 9.80 -5.40
C MET A 24 7.18 11.21 -5.78
N GLY A 25 6.80 12.03 -4.80
CA GLY A 25 6.31 13.40 -5.03
C GLY A 25 4.79 13.51 -5.21
N VAL A 26 4.03 12.43 -5.01
CA VAL A 26 2.56 12.49 -5.07
C VAL A 26 2.01 13.35 -3.92
N PRO A 27 1.03 14.24 -4.17
CA PRO A 27 0.35 14.99 -3.11
C PRO A 27 -0.26 14.06 -2.05
N ALA A 28 -0.31 14.51 -0.79
CA ALA A 28 -0.78 13.68 0.32
C ALA A 28 -2.18 13.08 0.09
N ASN A 29 -3.11 13.89 -0.42
CA ASN A 29 -4.47 13.44 -0.68
C ASN A 29 -4.50 12.34 -1.74
N ASP A 30 -3.76 12.52 -2.84
CA ASP A 30 -3.72 11.56 -3.94
C ASP A 30 -3.01 10.26 -3.53
N ALA A 31 -1.92 10.37 -2.74
CA ALA A 31 -1.23 9.24 -2.16
C ALA A 31 -2.15 8.41 -1.26
N ARG A 32 -3.01 9.07 -0.48
CA ARG A 32 -4.01 8.41 0.37
C ARG A 32 -5.04 7.65 -0.47
N ILE A 33 -5.58 8.29 -1.52
CA ILE A 33 -6.54 7.65 -2.45
C ILE A 33 -5.91 6.41 -3.10
N CYS A 34 -4.68 6.51 -3.62
CA CYS A 34 -3.99 5.36 -4.23
C CYS A 34 -3.77 4.22 -3.22
N THR A 35 -3.38 4.56 -1.99
CA THR A 35 -3.22 3.58 -0.90
C THR A 35 -4.53 2.85 -0.60
N ASP A 36 -5.63 3.60 -0.46
CA ASP A 36 -6.94 3.04 -0.16
C ASP A 36 -7.44 2.10 -1.28
N VAL A 37 -7.23 2.49 -2.55
CA VAL A 37 -7.61 1.67 -3.72
C VAL A 37 -6.83 0.35 -3.73
N LEU A 38 -5.51 0.39 -3.56
CA LEU A 38 -4.65 -0.81 -3.60
C LEU A 38 -4.96 -1.78 -2.46
N LEU A 39 -5.06 -1.27 -1.22
CA LEU A 39 -5.37 -2.13 -0.07
C LEU A 39 -6.79 -2.69 -0.12
N SER A 40 -7.74 -1.95 -0.68
CA SER A 40 -9.11 -2.45 -0.88
C SER A 40 -9.16 -3.58 -1.90
N ALA A 41 -8.24 -3.59 -2.88
CA ALA A 41 -8.09 -4.68 -3.84
C ALA A 41 -7.42 -5.91 -3.21
N ASP A 42 -6.35 -5.74 -2.42
CA ASP A 42 -5.66 -6.86 -1.76
C ASP A 42 -6.45 -7.51 -0.61
N LYS A 43 -7.36 -6.76 0.04
CA LYS A 43 -8.23 -7.29 1.10
C LYS A 43 -9.39 -8.14 0.58
N ARG A 44 -9.79 -7.98 -0.69
CA ARG A 44 -10.99 -8.60 -1.29
C ARG A 44 -10.61 -9.81 -2.13
#